data_AF-A0A931C3L2-F1
#
_entry.id   AF-A0A931C3L2-F1
#
_cell.length_a   1.000
_cell.length_b   1.000
_cell.length_c   1.000
_cell.angle_alpha   90.00
_cell.angle_beta   90.00
_cell.angle_gamma   90.00
#
_symmetry.space_group_name_H-M   'P 1'
#
loop_
_entity.id
_entity.type
_entity.pdbx_description
1 polymer ?
#
loop_
_entity_poly.entity_id
_entity_poly.type
_entity_poly.pdbx_seq_one_letter_code
_entity_poly.pdbx_strand_id
1 'polypeptide(L)'
;MASIINAEITLLYWLIGKRVNDEILKNSRAAYDKQIVTTLAQQLTLEYSAGWSQKQLLHCIRFASIFKDEQIVSALSRQLTWTHIKTIIYLVDELKRNFYVQMCRLGKWSSRTLQNLIRSMSYERTAISKQPEVTIRNDLQQLKESSQLTPDLVSRDPYVLDSLRYA
;
A
#
# COMPACT_ATOMS: atom_id res chain seq x y z
N MET A 1 -12.95 17.13 -6.79
CA MET A 1 -13.27 16.16 -7.86
C MET A 1 -12.09 15.24 -8.19
N ALA A 2 -10.87 15.74 -8.40
CA ALA A 2 -9.71 14.89 -8.71
C ALA A 2 -9.37 13.81 -7.65
N SER A 3 -9.55 14.08 -6.35
CA SER A 3 -9.28 13.10 -5.28
C SER A 3 -10.28 11.94 -5.25
N ILE A 4 -11.56 12.19 -5.56
CA ILE A 4 -12.63 11.19 -5.59
C ILE A 4 -12.40 10.22 -6.76
N ILE A 5 -12.10 10.77 -7.94
CA ILE A 5 -11.77 9.98 -9.15
C ILE A 5 -10.54 9.09 -8.88
N ASN A 6 -9.52 9.60 -8.19
CA ASN A 6 -8.34 8.82 -7.85
C ASN A 6 -8.63 7.68 -6.86
N ALA A 7 -9.59 7.87 -5.95
CA ALA A 7 -10.00 6.84 -5.00
C ALA A 7 -10.78 5.71 -5.69
N GLU A 8 -11.72 6.07 -6.57
CA GLU A 8 -12.51 5.11 -7.36
C GLU A 8 -11.62 4.25 -8.26
N ILE A 9 -10.66 4.87 -8.96
CA ILE A 9 -9.71 4.15 -9.82
C ILE A 9 -8.83 3.20 -8.98
N THR A 10 -8.37 3.63 -7.80
CA THR A 10 -7.54 2.78 -6.93
C THR A 10 -8.33 1.59 -6.40
N LEU A 11 -9.61 1.79 -6.03
CA LEU A 11 -10.50 0.71 -5.63
C LEU A 11 -10.79 -0.26 -6.80
N LEU A 12 -11.01 0.27 -8.01
CA LEU A 12 -11.18 -0.55 -9.21
C LEU A 12 -9.97 -1.46 -9.46
N TYR A 13 -8.75 -0.93 -9.33
CA TYR A 13 -7.54 -1.74 -9.46
C TYR A 13 -7.48 -2.87 -8.44
N TRP A 14 -7.92 -2.62 -7.21
CA TRP A 14 -8.03 -3.68 -6.20
C TRP A 14 -9.06 -4.74 -6.59
N LEU A 15 -10.26 -4.33 -6.99
CA LEU A 15 -11.35 -5.24 -7.38
C LEU A 15 -10.94 -6.14 -8.53
N ILE A 16 -10.24 -5.59 -9.53
CA ILE A 16 -9.71 -6.37 -10.66
C ILE A 16 -8.67 -7.37 -10.18
N GLY A 17 -7.74 -6.95 -9.32
CA GLY A 17 -6.77 -7.85 -8.71
C GLY A 17 -7.42 -9.00 -7.94
N LYS A 18 -8.45 -8.70 -7.15
CA LYS A 18 -9.23 -9.66 -6.37
C LYS A 18 -9.92 -10.65 -7.30
N ARG A 19 -10.63 -10.16 -8.32
CA ARG A 19 -11.30 -10.99 -9.31
C ARG A 19 -10.34 -11.95 -10.02
N VAL A 20 -9.17 -11.45 -10.43
CA VAL A 20 -8.16 -12.29 -11.08
C VAL A 20 -7.61 -13.35 -10.12
N ASN A 21 -7.35 -13.00 -8.86
CA ASN A 21 -6.89 -13.97 -7.86
C ASN A 21 -7.93 -15.06 -7.58
N ASP A 22 -9.19 -14.68 -7.44
CA ASP A 22 -10.27 -15.58 -7.02
C ASP A 22 -10.78 -16.45 -8.18
N GLU A 23 -11.04 -15.86 -9.34
CA GLU A 23 -11.69 -16.54 -10.47
C GLU A 23 -10.68 -17.23 -11.41
N ILE A 24 -9.49 -16.64 -11.59
CA ILE A 24 -8.54 -17.07 -12.62
C ILE A 24 -7.39 -17.86 -12.01
N LEU A 25 -6.71 -17.29 -11.02
CA LEU A 25 -5.54 -17.91 -10.40
C LEU A 25 -5.94 -18.90 -9.29
N LYS A 26 -7.19 -18.87 -8.82
CA LYS A 26 -7.69 -19.68 -7.69
C LYS A 26 -6.77 -19.64 -6.47
N ASN A 27 -6.17 -18.48 -6.22
CA ASN A 27 -5.14 -18.28 -5.19
C ASN A 27 -3.90 -19.20 -5.30
N SER A 28 -3.67 -19.83 -6.46
CA SER A 28 -2.47 -20.60 -6.78
C SER A 28 -1.35 -19.69 -7.30
N ARG A 29 -0.11 -20.20 -7.24
CA ARG A 29 1.09 -19.56 -7.80
C ARG A 29 1.83 -20.53 -8.72
N ALA A 30 1.15 -21.03 -9.73
CA ALA A 30 1.71 -21.96 -10.71
C ALA A 30 2.46 -21.20 -11.81
N ALA A 31 3.41 -21.87 -12.47
CA ALA A 31 4.15 -21.28 -13.60
C ALA A 31 3.23 -20.85 -14.77
N TYR A 32 2.07 -21.48 -14.92
CA TYR A 32 1.04 -21.15 -15.91
C TYR A 32 0.39 -19.77 -15.68
N ASP A 33 0.42 -19.26 -14.46
CA ASP A 33 -0.18 -17.97 -14.07
C ASP A 33 0.45 -16.80 -14.83
N LYS A 34 1.73 -16.90 -15.19
CA LYS A 34 2.42 -15.86 -15.94
C LYS A 34 1.88 -15.74 -17.36
N GLN A 35 1.59 -16.86 -18.02
CA GLN A 35 0.99 -16.86 -19.37
C GLN A 35 -0.43 -16.32 -19.31
N ILE A 36 -1.24 -16.76 -18.34
CA ILE A 36 -2.61 -16.26 -18.16
C ILE A 36 -2.63 -14.74 -17.97
N VAL A 37 -1.81 -14.20 -17.06
CA VAL A 37 -1.73 -12.75 -16.82
C VAL A 37 -1.27 -12.00 -18.06
N THR A 38 -0.42 -12.61 -18.89
CA THR A 38 0.04 -11.99 -20.15
C THR A 38 -1.10 -11.90 -21.16
N THR A 39 -1.82 -13.00 -21.38
CA THR A 39 -2.98 -13.06 -22.30
C THR A 39 -4.10 -12.12 -21.84
N LEU A 40 -4.43 -12.12 -20.55
CA LEU A 40 -5.45 -11.23 -20.00
C LEU A 40 -5.09 -9.75 -20.17
N ALA A 41 -3.83 -9.38 -19.93
CA ALA A 41 -3.38 -8.01 -20.15
C ALA A 41 -3.47 -7.58 -21.63
N GLN A 42 -3.16 -8.48 -22.57
CA GLN A 42 -3.32 -8.22 -24.00
C GLN A 42 -4.80 -7.98 -24.36
N GLN A 43 -5.70 -8.84 -23.87
CA GLN A 43 -7.15 -8.70 -24.10
C GLN A 43 -7.70 -7.39 -23.54
N LEU A 44 -7.38 -7.08 -22.27
CA LEU A 44 -7.81 -5.82 -21.64
C LEU A 44 -7.24 -4.60 -22.35
N THR A 45 -6.02 -4.69 -22.88
CA THR A 45 -5.40 -3.60 -23.62
C THR A 45 -6.11 -3.35 -24.95
N LEU A 46 -6.52 -4.42 -25.65
CA LEU A 46 -7.27 -4.33 -26.90
C LEU A 46 -8.69 -3.78 -26.69
N GLU A 47 -9.36 -4.18 -25.61
CA GLU A 47 -10.76 -3.81 -25.33
C GLU A 47 -10.90 -2.42 -24.70
N TYR A 48 -10.00 -2.04 -23.78
CA TYR A 48 -10.17 -0.83 -22.96
C TYR A 48 -9.14 0.27 -23.19
N SER A 49 -7.85 -0.06 -23.42
CA SER A 49 -6.74 0.84 -23.81
C SER A 49 -5.37 0.36 -23.30
N ALA A 50 -4.30 1.02 -23.77
CA ALA A 50 -2.90 0.86 -23.33
C ALA A 50 -2.64 0.98 -21.80
N GLY A 51 -3.63 1.39 -21.00
CA GLY A 51 -3.53 1.41 -19.53
C GLY A 51 -3.39 0.01 -18.89
N TRP A 52 -3.77 -1.05 -19.59
CA TRP A 52 -3.84 -2.43 -19.08
C TRP A 52 -2.62 -3.30 -19.39
N SER A 53 -1.42 -2.72 -19.30
CA SER A 53 -0.18 -3.49 -19.43
C SER A 53 -0.10 -4.66 -18.44
N GLN A 54 0.66 -5.71 -18.79
CA GLN A 54 0.92 -6.84 -17.90
C GLN A 54 1.41 -6.40 -16.51
N LYS A 55 2.26 -5.36 -16.48
CA LYS A 55 2.80 -4.81 -15.23
C LYS A 55 1.70 -4.17 -14.37
N GLN A 56 0.77 -3.43 -14.97
CA GLN A 56 -0.36 -2.84 -14.25
C GLN A 56 -1.24 -3.95 -13.65
N LEU A 57 -1.53 -5.00 -14.41
CA LEU A 57 -2.31 -6.14 -13.93
C LEU A 57 -1.63 -6.87 -12.75
N LEU A 58 -0.30 -7.06 -12.82
CA LEU A 58 0.48 -7.60 -11.71
C LEU A 58 0.42 -6.71 -10.46
N HIS A 59 0.40 -5.38 -10.62
CA HIS A 59 0.20 -4.47 -9.50
C HIS A 59 -1.18 -4.64 -8.87
N CYS A 60 -2.24 -4.76 -9.68
CA CYS A 60 -3.61 -5.03 -9.21
C CYS A 60 -3.68 -6.34 -8.41
N ILE A 61 -3.17 -7.43 -8.99
CA ILE A 61 -3.13 -8.77 -8.36
C ILE A 61 -2.41 -8.71 -7.01
N ARG A 62 -1.22 -8.10 -6.97
CA ARG A 62 -0.44 -7.94 -5.74
C ARG A 62 -1.18 -7.07 -4.72
N PHE A 63 -1.84 -6.00 -5.16
CA PHE A 63 -2.60 -5.13 -4.27
C PHE A 63 -3.70 -5.93 -3.54
N ALA A 64 -4.45 -6.76 -4.27
CA ALA A 64 -5.47 -7.63 -3.70
C ALA A 64 -4.92 -8.74 -2.80
N SER A 65 -3.75 -9.30 -3.11
CA SER A 65 -3.11 -10.29 -2.24
C SER A 65 -2.60 -9.70 -0.93
N ILE A 66 -2.18 -8.43 -0.93
CA ILE A 66 -1.62 -7.75 0.23
C ILE A 66 -2.70 -7.20 1.16
N PHE A 67 -3.73 -6.55 0.61
CA PHE A 67 -4.84 -6.02 1.40
C PHE A 67 -6.09 -6.82 1.07
N LYS A 68 -6.48 -7.75 1.94
CA LYS A 68 -7.62 -8.65 1.69
C LYS A 68 -8.97 -8.06 2.08
N ASP A 69 -8.96 -7.10 3.00
CA ASP A 69 -10.17 -6.46 3.53
C ASP A 69 -10.55 -5.24 2.68
N GLU A 70 -11.73 -5.31 2.08
CA GLU A 70 -12.28 -4.25 1.24
C GLU A 70 -12.53 -2.94 2.00
N GLN A 71 -12.89 -3.01 3.29
CA GLN A 71 -13.10 -1.81 4.10
C GLN A 71 -11.78 -1.05 4.30
N ILE A 72 -10.69 -1.79 4.54
CA ILE A 72 -9.34 -1.22 4.63
C ILE A 72 -8.96 -0.58 3.30
N VAL A 73 -9.18 -1.27 2.18
CA VAL A 73 -8.85 -0.75 0.84
C VAL A 73 -9.66 0.49 0.51
N SER A 74 -10.96 0.49 0.81
CA SER A 74 -11.85 1.63 0.61
C SER A 74 -11.34 2.84 1.40
N ALA A 75 -10.90 2.66 2.64
CA ALA A 75 -10.30 3.73 3.44
C ALA A 75 -8.96 4.22 2.84
N LEU A 76 -8.08 3.29 2.46
CA LEU A 76 -6.78 3.59 1.85
C LEU A 76 -6.93 4.37 0.55
N SER A 77 -7.83 3.96 -0.34
CA SER A 77 -8.06 4.62 -1.63
C SER A 77 -8.49 6.08 -1.49
N ARG A 78 -9.19 6.44 -0.39
CA ARG A 78 -9.58 7.83 -0.10
C ARG A 78 -8.40 8.69 0.36
N GLN A 79 -7.36 8.09 0.90
CA GLN A 79 -6.25 8.78 1.56
C GLN A 79 -4.95 8.71 0.75
N LEU A 80 -4.75 7.64 -0.01
CA LEU A 80 -3.51 7.32 -0.71
C LEU A 80 -3.77 7.20 -2.21
N THR A 81 -2.92 7.85 -3.00
CA THR A 81 -2.96 7.70 -4.46
C THR A 81 -2.39 6.35 -4.89
N TRP A 82 -2.69 5.92 -6.12
CA TRP A 82 -2.15 4.68 -6.70
C TRP A 82 -0.62 4.57 -6.61
N THR A 83 0.10 5.69 -6.72
CA THR A 83 1.57 5.71 -6.59
C THR A 83 2.03 5.32 -5.18
N HIS A 84 1.33 5.76 -4.13
CA HIS A 84 1.62 5.32 -2.76
C HIS A 84 1.40 3.81 -2.61
N ILE A 85 0.24 3.34 -3.06
CA ILE A 85 -0.12 1.92 -2.99
C ILE A 85 0.92 1.06 -3.70
N LYS A 86 1.34 1.43 -4.91
CA LYS A 86 2.41 0.73 -5.64
C LYS A 86 3.74 0.72 -4.91
N THR A 87 4.06 1.71 -4.09
CA THR A 87 5.27 1.67 -3.26
C THR A 87 5.10 0.72 -2.07
N ILE A 88 3.93 0.75 -1.42
CA ILE A 88 3.64 0.01 -0.19
C ILE A 88 3.49 -1.50 -0.43
N ILE A 89 2.83 -1.92 -1.51
CA ILE A 89 2.54 -3.36 -1.78
C ILE A 89 3.79 -4.21 -2.08
N TYR A 90 4.95 -3.58 -2.28
CA TYR A 90 6.23 -4.28 -2.47
C TYR A 90 7.07 -4.39 -1.19
N LEU A 91 6.65 -3.74 -0.09
CA LEU A 91 7.28 -3.93 1.21
C LEU A 91 6.97 -5.35 1.70
N VAL A 92 8.01 -6.17 1.86
CA VAL A 92 7.87 -7.59 2.28
C VAL A 92 7.40 -7.68 3.72
N ASP A 93 7.99 -6.90 4.60
CA ASP A 93 7.68 -6.82 6.02
C ASP A 93 6.32 -6.13 6.24
N GLU A 94 5.40 -6.85 6.90
CA GLU A 94 4.05 -6.38 7.19
C GLU A 94 4.03 -5.24 8.22
N LEU A 95 4.87 -5.30 9.26
CA LEU A 95 4.94 -4.26 10.29
C LEU A 95 5.44 -2.96 9.69
N LYS A 96 6.51 -3.03 8.89
CA LYS A 96 7.02 -1.91 8.12
C LYS A 96 5.97 -1.32 7.19
N ARG A 97 5.22 -2.19 6.49
CA ARG A 97 4.14 -1.77 5.59
C ARG A 97 3.05 -1.01 6.35
N ASN A 98 2.59 -1.55 7.47
CA ASN A 98 1.56 -0.94 8.31
C ASN A 98 2.03 0.39 8.90
N PHE A 99 3.29 0.47 9.34
CA PHE A 99 3.90 1.72 9.79
C PHE A 99 3.81 2.80 8.70
N TYR A 100 4.36 2.55 7.50
CA TYR A 100 4.35 3.55 6.43
C TYR A 100 2.93 3.93 5.98
N VAL A 101 1.97 2.99 6.02
CA VAL A 101 0.55 3.28 5.77
C VAL A 101 -0.01 4.27 6.80
N GLN A 102 0.18 4.01 8.10
CA GLN A 102 -0.33 4.92 9.14
C GLN A 102 0.35 6.28 9.08
N MET A 103 1.65 6.31 8.83
CA MET A 103 2.37 7.57 8.74
C MET A 103 1.97 8.40 7.53
N CYS A 104 1.74 7.79 6.36
CA CYS A 104 1.19 8.50 5.21
C CYS A 104 -0.21 9.07 5.50
N ARG A 105 -1.05 8.33 6.24
CA ARG A 105 -2.39 8.79 6.63
C ARG A 105 -2.32 9.99 7.58
N LEU A 106 -1.46 9.94 8.59
CA LEU A 106 -1.36 10.97 9.62
C LEU A 106 -0.59 12.21 9.14
N GLY A 107 0.55 11.98 8.49
CA GLY A 107 1.44 13.03 7.99
C GLY A 107 1.12 13.52 6.59
N LYS A 108 0.02 13.06 5.95
CA LYS A 108 -0.37 13.44 4.58
C LYS A 108 0.79 13.42 3.57
N TRP A 109 1.72 12.48 3.74
CA TRP A 109 2.96 12.48 2.98
C TRP A 109 2.70 12.34 1.49
N SER A 110 3.46 13.07 0.68
CA SER A 110 3.47 12.84 -0.75
C SER A 110 4.12 11.49 -1.09
N SER A 111 3.84 10.95 -2.28
CA SER A 111 4.45 9.68 -2.70
C SER A 111 5.97 9.78 -2.83
N ARG A 112 6.49 10.98 -3.11
CA ARG A 112 7.92 11.28 -3.11
C ARG A 112 8.50 11.25 -1.70
N THR A 113 7.82 11.85 -0.73
CA THR A 113 8.22 11.82 0.69
C THR A 113 8.26 10.39 1.20
N LEU A 114 7.21 9.60 0.94
CA LEU A 114 7.16 8.18 1.29
C LEU A 114 8.35 7.40 0.71
N GLN A 115 8.65 7.58 -0.58
CA GLN A 115 9.78 6.90 -1.21
C GLN A 115 11.13 7.29 -0.59
N ASN A 116 11.33 8.57 -0.27
CA ASN A 116 12.55 9.03 0.39
C ASN A 116 12.71 8.41 1.77
N LEU A 117 11.63 8.37 2.57
CA LEU A 117 11.63 7.79 3.92
C LEU A 117 11.83 6.26 3.93
N ILE A 118 11.34 5.57 2.90
CA ILE A 118 11.63 4.14 2.71
C ILE A 118 13.11 3.95 2.36
N ARG A 119 13.65 4.78 1.44
CA ARG A 119 15.06 4.71 1.04
C ARG A 119 16.03 5.03 2.17
N SER A 120 15.67 5.94 3.08
CA SER A 120 16.47 6.28 4.27
C SER A 120 16.34 5.27 5.42
N MET A 121 15.63 4.15 5.20
CA MET A 121 15.36 3.13 6.23
C MET A 121 14.77 3.74 7.50
N SER A 122 13.86 4.71 7.34
CA SER A 122 13.36 5.47 8.49
C SER A 122 12.59 4.61 9.47
N TYR A 123 11.91 3.54 9.01
CA TYR A 123 11.26 2.58 9.90
C TYR A 123 12.28 1.94 10.86
N GLU A 124 13.39 1.42 10.34
CA GLU A 124 14.45 0.76 11.09
C GLU A 124 15.19 1.70 12.05
N ARG A 125 15.05 3.01 11.84
CA ARG A 125 15.63 4.05 12.68
C ARG A 125 14.67 4.53 13.76
N THR A 126 13.38 4.20 13.66
CA THR A 126 12.40 4.49 14.72
C THR A 126 12.59 3.60 15.95
N ALA A 127 12.17 4.09 17.11
CA ALA A 127 12.18 3.32 18.34
C ALA A 127 11.26 2.08 18.27
N ILE A 128 10.15 2.19 17.53
CA ILE A 128 9.18 1.10 17.30
C ILE A 128 9.88 -0.13 16.74
N SER A 129 10.75 0.03 15.74
CA SER A 129 11.41 -1.11 15.08
C SER A 129 12.30 -1.95 16.01
N LYS A 130 12.65 -1.43 17.19
CA LYS A 130 13.48 -2.11 18.20
C LYS A 130 12.65 -2.79 19.28
N GLN A 131 11.33 -2.64 19.26
CA GLN A 131 10.42 -3.26 20.22
C GLN A 131 10.04 -4.68 19.80
N PRO A 132 9.54 -5.51 20.73
CA PRO A 132 8.93 -6.79 20.38
C PRO A 132 7.78 -6.62 19.38
N GLU A 133 7.65 -7.53 18.42
CA GLU A 133 6.61 -7.43 17.37
C GLU A 133 5.19 -7.24 17.92
N VAL A 134 4.89 -7.87 19.06
CA VAL A 134 3.58 -7.76 19.72
C VAL A 134 3.29 -6.31 20.12
N THR A 135 4.28 -5.61 20.67
CA THR A 135 4.18 -4.20 21.03
C THR A 135 3.98 -3.35 19.79
N ILE A 136 4.75 -3.60 18.73
CA ILE A 136 4.61 -2.87 17.45
C ILE A 136 3.20 -3.01 16.88
N ARG A 137 2.61 -4.22 16.91
CA ARG A 137 1.24 -4.45 16.43
C ARG A 137 0.22 -3.67 17.24
N ASN A 138 0.33 -3.69 18.57
CA ASN A 138 -0.58 -2.96 19.46
C ASN A 138 -0.48 -1.45 19.25
N ASP A 139 0.74 -0.93 19.15
CA ASP A 139 1.00 0.49 18.93
C ASP A 139 0.46 0.96 17.57
N LEU A 140 0.67 0.17 16.51
CA LEU A 140 0.10 0.45 15.17
C LEU A 140 -1.43 0.35 15.16
N GLN A 141 -2.01 -0.53 15.96
CA GLN A 141 -3.46 -0.64 16.10
C GLN A 141 -4.04 0.59 16.84
N GLN A 142 -3.42 0.99 17.96
CA GLN A 142 -3.81 2.20 18.68
C GLN A 142 -3.68 3.44 17.78
N LEU A 143 -2.63 3.54 16.98
CA LEU A 143 -2.47 4.59 15.97
C LEU A 143 -3.63 4.62 14.97
N LYS A 144 -4.03 3.44 14.48
CA LYS A 144 -5.13 3.31 13.52
C LYS A 144 -6.45 3.84 14.10
N GLU A 145 -6.72 3.53 15.36
CA GLU A 145 -7.96 3.85 16.08
C GLU A 145 -7.99 5.32 16.57
N SER A 146 -6.95 5.76 17.26
CA SER A 146 -6.90 7.09 17.91
C SER A 146 -6.42 8.21 17.00
N SER A 147 -5.67 7.89 15.94
CA SER A 147 -4.96 8.88 15.11
C SER A 147 -4.03 9.81 15.89
N GLN A 148 -3.61 9.41 17.11
CA GLN A 148 -2.68 10.16 17.94
C GLN A 148 -1.28 9.56 17.83
N LEU A 149 -0.32 10.38 17.39
CA LEU A 149 1.09 10.01 17.41
C LEU A 149 1.59 10.09 18.87
N THR A 150 1.93 8.95 19.46
CA THR A 150 2.64 8.99 20.75
C THR A 150 4.10 9.38 20.52
N PRO A 151 4.72 10.14 21.44
CA PRO A 151 6.13 10.49 21.33
C PRO A 151 7.05 9.26 21.23
N ASP A 152 6.72 8.15 21.90
CA ASP A 152 7.51 6.91 21.82
C ASP A 152 7.47 6.24 20.44
N LEU A 153 6.42 6.46 19.65
CA LEU A 153 6.31 5.95 18.28
C LEU A 153 7.27 6.67 17.31
N VAL A 154 7.49 7.98 17.47
CA VAL A 154 8.16 8.80 16.44
C VAL A 154 9.47 9.46 16.90
N SER A 155 9.70 9.62 18.21
CA SER A 155 10.68 10.56 18.78
C SER A 155 12.16 10.34 18.44
N ARG A 156 12.54 9.37 17.60
CA ARG A 156 13.96 9.07 17.34
C ARG A 156 14.43 9.16 15.89
N ASP A 157 13.56 9.39 14.91
CA ASP A 157 14.00 9.68 13.54
C ASP A 157 13.74 11.15 13.16
N PRO A 158 14.80 11.98 13.04
CA PRO A 158 14.69 13.36 12.59
C PRO A 158 13.96 13.51 11.26
N TYR A 159 14.10 12.57 10.32
CA TYR A 159 13.47 12.65 9.01
C TYR A 159 11.95 12.44 9.08
N VAL A 160 11.50 11.55 9.96
CA VAL A 160 10.08 11.32 10.20
C VAL A 160 9.47 12.54 10.90
N LEU A 161 10.13 13.06 11.93
CA LEU A 161 9.68 14.25 12.65
C LEU A 161 9.60 15.49 11.74
N ASP A 162 10.61 15.69 10.90
CA ASP A 162 10.65 16.78 9.92
C ASP A 162 9.48 16.67 8.93
N SER A 163 9.24 15.47 8.41
CA SER A 163 8.13 15.22 7.48
C SER A 163 6.73 15.42 8.09
N LEU A 164 6.61 15.37 9.43
CA LEU A 164 5.35 15.65 10.14
C LEU A 164 5.17 17.13 10.48
N ARG A 165 6.28 17.88 10.65
CA ARG A 165 6.23 19.33 10.89
C ARG A 165 5.74 20.13 9.70
N TYR A 166 5.95 19.60 8.49
CA TYR A 166 5.61 20.27 7.23
C TYR A 166 4.36 19.68 6.54
N ALA A 167 3.56 18.91 7.26
CA ALA A 167 2.37 18.20 6.78
C ALA A 167 1.04 18.93 7.05
#